data_AF-A0A969W2D6-F1
#
_entry.id   AF-A0A969W2D6-F1
#
_cell.length_a   1.000
_cell.length_b   1.000
_cell.length_c   1.000
_cell.angle_alpha   90.00
_cell.angle_beta   90.00
_cell.angle_gamma   90.00
#
_symmetry.space_group_name_H-M   'P 1'
#
loop_
_entity.id
_entity.type
_entity.pdbx_description
1 polymer ?
#
loop_
_entity_poly.entity_id
_entity_poly.type
_entity_poly.pdbx_seq_one_letter_code
_entity_poly.pdbx_strand_id
1 'polypeptide(L)'
;QFTTQDLTIAAVRPFYNKDGKLEAVLSTSLYLLQVGEFLRSLKIGQTGQSFIIEPNGFIVATSTEEKPFLSDLRTIDRLQASNSSNPLTQSTARFLARNFTDLDRIRASESLVFDFDGKAQYVQVQPLRDSKGLDWLIVVVLPEDDFMEQIHTNTRTTILLCLCALAIAIILGVITSHWITQPIFGLIAASEQLAKQFEADIKDTNDLELAKEIERQQNPHHALIEVECVSEFGVLAQSFNQMAGQLQASFTTLEKRNAELESRVLERTAKNWRS
;
A
#
# COMPACT_ATOMS: atom_id res chain seq x y z
N GLN A 1 9.52 40.18 52.13
CA GLN A 1 9.39 38.71 52.12
C GLN A 1 8.61 38.35 50.86
N PHE A 2 9.27 37.75 49.86
CA PHE A 2 8.56 37.21 48.70
C PHE A 2 8.01 35.84 49.10
N THR A 3 6.80 35.81 49.65
CA THR A 3 6.08 34.56 49.85
C THR A 3 5.55 34.16 48.47
N THR A 4 6.34 33.45 47.67
CA THR A 4 5.77 32.79 46.50
C THR A 4 4.79 31.73 47.00
N GLN A 5 3.52 31.98 46.75
CA GLN A 5 2.41 31.11 47.10
C GLN A 5 2.43 29.90 46.16
N ASP A 6 3.32 28.96 46.45
CA ASP A 6 3.52 27.75 45.66
C ASP A 6 3.26 26.49 46.48
N LEU A 7 2.67 25.48 45.85
CA LEU A 7 2.52 24.16 46.45
C LEU A 7 3.87 23.45 46.53
N THR A 8 4.17 22.90 47.70
CA THR A 8 5.38 22.10 47.95
C THR A 8 5.01 20.76 48.55
N ILE A 9 5.85 19.76 48.30
CA ILE A 9 5.85 18.48 49.01
C ILE A 9 7.14 18.39 49.82
N ALA A 10 7.05 17.90 51.07
CA ALA A 10 8.19 17.76 51.96
C ALA A 10 8.40 16.30 52.37
N ALA A 11 9.63 15.81 52.23
CA ALA A 11 10.04 14.54 52.79
C ALA A 11 10.66 14.80 54.17
N VAL A 12 10.04 14.25 55.21
CA VAL A 12 10.39 14.49 56.61
C VAL A 12 10.93 13.20 57.24
N ARG A 13 12.02 13.31 58.01
CA ARG A 13 12.60 12.20 58.77
C ARG A 13 12.92 12.63 60.21
N PRO A 14 12.29 12.02 61.22
CA PRO A 14 12.64 12.27 62.61
C PRO A 14 14.00 11.67 62.97
N PHE A 15 14.73 12.33 63.86
CA PHE A 15 15.98 11.89 64.46
C PHE A 15 15.78 11.73 65.97
N TYR A 16 15.97 10.50 66.45
CA TYR A 16 15.82 10.13 67.86
C TYR A 16 17.20 9.88 68.48
N ASN A 17 17.34 10.30 69.74
CA ASN A 17 18.55 10.02 70.52
C ASN A 17 18.61 8.54 70.97
N LYS A 18 19.69 8.15 71.66
CA LYS A 18 19.87 6.78 72.17
C LYS A 18 18.80 6.32 73.16
N ASP A 19 18.13 7.28 73.82
CA ASP A 19 17.04 7.02 74.77
C ASP A 19 15.65 6.99 74.10
N GLY A 20 15.59 7.08 72.77
CA GLY A 20 14.34 7.08 72.00
C GLY A 20 13.57 8.41 72.02
N LYS A 21 14.17 9.49 72.55
CA LYS A 21 13.57 10.83 72.58
C LYS A 21 13.82 11.55 71.25
N LEU A 22 12.78 12.17 70.69
CA LEU A 22 12.89 12.99 69.48
C LEU A 22 13.81 14.19 69.77
N GLU A 23 14.88 14.32 68.99
CA GLU A 23 15.91 15.35 69.16
C GLU A 23 15.91 16.33 67.99
N ALA A 24 15.65 15.87 66.77
CA ALA A 24 15.55 16.73 65.59
C ALA A 24 14.63 16.14 64.52
N VAL A 25 14.30 16.95 63.50
CA VAL A 25 13.57 16.53 62.31
C VAL A 25 14.29 17.09 61.08
N LEU A 26 14.71 16.21 60.17
CA LEU A 26 15.25 16.60 58.88
C LEU A 26 14.11 16.71 57.87
N SER A 27 14.07 17.81 57.11
CA SER A 27 13.09 18.01 56.04
C SER A 27 13.78 18.47 54.77
N THR A 28 13.31 17.96 53.63
CA THR A 28 13.63 18.49 52.31
C THR A 28 12.35 18.72 51.54
N SER A 29 12.23 19.87 50.87
CA SER A 29 11.02 20.25 50.15
C SER A 29 11.28 20.39 48.66
N LEU A 30 10.29 20.01 47.86
CA LEU A 30 10.26 20.17 46.41
C LEU A 30 9.04 20.99 46.02
N TYR A 31 9.20 21.94 45.09
CA TYR A 31 8.09 22.70 44.54
C TYR A 31 7.36 21.87 43.47
N LEU A 32 6.03 21.77 43.57
CA LEU A 32 5.25 21.01 42.59
C LEU A 32 5.34 21.61 41.17
N LEU A 33 5.55 22.92 41.07
CA LEU A 33 5.82 23.58 39.78
C LEU A 33 7.08 23.06 39.11
N GLN A 34 8.13 22.69 39.86
CA GLN A 34 9.35 22.08 39.28
C GLN A 34 9.06 20.69 38.70
N VAL A 35 8.13 19.94 39.31
CA VAL A 35 7.66 18.67 38.74
C VAL A 35 6.92 18.93 37.42
N GLY A 36 6.08 19.97 37.35
CA GLY A 36 5.43 20.39 36.10
C GLY A 36 6.42 20.76 35.00
N GLU A 37 7.46 21.55 35.32
CA GLU A 37 8.52 21.88 34.36
C GLU A 37 9.29 20.65 33.87
N PHE A 38 9.55 19.69 34.77
CA PHE A 38 10.12 18.41 34.37
C PHE A 38 9.20 17.68 33.39
N LEU A 39 7.90 17.57 33.68
CA LEU A 39 6.93 16.92 32.78
C LEU A 39 6.84 17.64 31.42
N ARG A 40 6.90 18.98 31.39
CA ARG A 40 6.91 19.79 30.16
C ARG A 40 8.15 19.54 29.30
N SER A 41 9.28 19.20 29.92
CA SER A 41 10.51 18.89 29.20
C SER A 41 10.49 17.52 28.50
N LEU A 42 9.55 16.64 28.86
CA LEU A 42 9.39 15.32 28.25
C LEU A 42 8.70 15.45 26.89
N LYS A 43 9.28 14.81 25.86
CA LYS A 43 8.63 14.69 24.55
C LYS A 43 7.66 13.53 24.56
N ILE A 44 6.36 13.82 24.57
CA ILE A 44 5.28 12.82 24.54
C ILE A 44 4.50 13.03 23.25
N GLY A 45 4.82 12.24 22.22
CA GLY A 45 4.26 12.47 20.90
C GLY A 45 4.56 13.87 20.36
N GLN A 46 3.65 14.38 19.52
CA GLN A 46 3.65 15.77 19.05
C GLN A 46 2.75 16.65 19.91
N THR A 47 1.60 16.12 20.32
CA THR A 47 0.56 16.83 21.05
C THR A 47 0.12 16.11 22.33
N GLY A 48 0.75 14.98 22.66
CA GLY A 48 0.56 14.25 23.90
C GLY A 48 0.90 15.07 25.15
N GLN A 49 0.26 14.69 26.26
CA GLN A 49 0.33 15.42 27.52
C GLN A 49 0.51 14.46 28.69
N SER A 50 1.15 14.92 29.76
CA SER A 50 1.21 14.19 31.02
C SER A 50 0.80 15.06 32.19
N PHE A 51 0.19 14.46 33.18
CA PHE A 51 -0.15 15.12 34.42
C PHE A 51 -0.19 14.09 35.56
N ILE A 52 0.02 14.57 36.77
CA ILE A 52 0.01 13.77 37.99
C ILE A 52 -1.18 14.23 38.83
N ILE A 53 -1.99 13.28 39.27
CA ILE A 53 -3.10 13.53 40.19
C ILE A 53 -2.95 12.69 41.46
N GLU A 54 -3.56 13.15 42.53
CA GLU A 54 -3.86 12.30 43.68
C GLU A 54 -5.14 11.48 43.44
N PRO A 55 -5.39 10.41 44.22
CA PRO A 55 -6.61 9.61 44.11
C PRO A 55 -7.92 10.39 44.30
N ASN A 56 -7.88 11.50 45.04
CA ASN A 56 -9.00 12.43 45.19
C ASN A 56 -9.26 13.29 43.93
N GLY A 57 -8.43 13.19 42.89
CA GLY A 57 -8.56 13.89 41.62
C GLY A 57 -7.94 15.29 41.58
N PHE A 58 -7.23 15.74 42.62
CA PHE A 58 -6.50 17.01 42.57
C PHE A 58 -5.20 16.87 41.77
N ILE A 59 -4.91 17.88 40.95
CA ILE A 59 -3.66 17.97 40.20
C ILE A 59 -2.51 18.21 41.18
N VAL A 60 -1.44 17.45 40.99
CA VAL A 60 -0.13 17.65 41.61
C VAL A 60 0.76 18.42 40.66
N ALA A 61 0.85 17.99 39.39
CA ALA A 61 1.66 18.61 38.35
C ALA A 61 1.07 18.32 36.96
N THR A 62 1.38 19.16 35.97
CA THR A 62 0.97 18.96 34.57
C THR A 62 2.08 19.43 33.63
N SER A 63 2.20 18.80 32.46
CA SER A 63 3.08 19.22 31.37
C SER A 63 2.54 20.43 30.60
N THR A 64 1.34 20.92 30.95
CA THR A 64 0.72 22.10 30.34
C THR A 64 1.17 23.39 31.06
N GLU A 65 0.75 24.55 30.55
CA GLU A 65 0.99 25.85 31.22
C GLU A 65 0.05 26.11 32.41
N GLU A 66 -0.90 25.21 32.67
CA GLU A 66 -1.84 25.35 33.77
C GLU A 66 -1.17 25.13 35.12
N LYS A 67 -1.47 25.99 36.08
CA LYS A 67 -1.00 25.84 37.46
C LYS A 67 -1.86 24.79 38.18
N PRO A 68 -1.28 23.95 39.07
CA PRO A 68 -2.03 22.93 39.81
C PRO A 68 -2.88 23.52 40.96
N PHE A 69 -3.09 24.82 40.96
CA PHE A 69 -3.84 25.55 41.96
C PHE A 69 -4.48 26.81 41.36
N LEU A 70 -5.59 27.21 41.96
CA LEU A 70 -6.22 28.50 41.78
C LEU A 70 -5.64 29.44 42.84
N SER A 71 -5.17 30.60 42.40
CA SER A 71 -4.67 31.65 43.31
C SER A 71 -5.72 32.75 43.35
N ASP A 72 -6.42 32.88 44.48
CA ASP A 72 -7.12 34.12 44.83
C ASP A 72 -6.21 34.90 45.80
N LEU A 73 -6.39 36.22 45.89
CA LEU A 73 -5.56 37.20 46.62
C LEU A 73 -5.29 36.85 48.11
N ARG A 74 -5.90 35.78 48.66
CA ARG A 74 -5.78 35.36 50.06
C ARG A 74 -5.59 33.85 50.27
N THR A 75 -5.93 32.98 49.31
CA THR A 75 -5.86 31.51 49.47
C THR A 75 -5.36 30.80 48.21
N ILE A 76 -4.62 29.71 48.42
CA ILE A 76 -4.24 28.77 47.37
C ILE A 76 -5.21 27.60 47.46
N ASP A 77 -6.12 27.51 46.48
CA ASP A 77 -7.04 26.38 46.38
C ASP A 77 -6.50 25.38 45.35
N ARG A 78 -6.47 24.10 45.71
CA ARG A 78 -5.98 23.06 44.80
C ARG A 78 -6.93 22.90 43.61
N LEU A 79 -6.36 22.69 42.41
CA LEU A 79 -7.15 22.51 41.20
C LEU A 79 -7.53 21.03 41.02
N GLN A 80 -8.82 20.76 40.88
CA GLN A 80 -9.32 19.44 40.52
C GLN A 80 -9.13 19.21 39.02
N ALA A 81 -8.60 18.04 38.62
CA ALA A 81 -8.29 17.76 37.23
C ALA A 81 -9.53 17.78 36.33
N SER A 82 -10.69 17.39 36.85
CA SER A 82 -12.00 17.47 36.16
C SER A 82 -12.50 18.90 35.90
N ASN A 83 -11.86 19.90 36.51
CA ASN A 83 -12.14 21.33 36.37
C ASN A 83 -10.99 22.08 35.69
N SER A 84 -10.00 21.36 35.15
CA SER A 84 -8.90 21.93 34.37
C SER A 84 -9.42 22.80 33.22
N SER A 85 -8.71 23.88 32.94
CA SER A 85 -8.91 24.76 31.79
C SER A 85 -8.37 24.14 30.49
N ASN A 86 -7.48 23.15 30.61
CA ASN A 86 -7.01 22.36 29.47
C ASN A 86 -8.08 21.30 29.12
N PRO A 87 -8.65 21.32 27.89
CA PRO A 87 -9.74 20.41 27.53
C PRO A 87 -9.39 18.93 27.58
N LEU A 88 -8.14 18.56 27.24
CA LEU A 88 -7.69 17.17 27.22
C LEU A 88 -7.50 16.63 28.63
N THR A 89 -6.82 17.39 29.50
CA THR A 89 -6.70 17.07 30.94
C THR A 89 -8.07 16.94 31.59
N GLN A 90 -8.96 17.90 31.34
CA GLN A 90 -10.32 17.91 31.88
C GLN A 90 -11.11 16.67 31.45
N SER A 91 -11.09 16.35 30.16
CA SER A 91 -11.85 15.22 29.60
C SER A 91 -11.28 13.89 30.06
N THR A 92 -9.95 13.77 30.12
CA THR A 92 -9.27 12.57 30.65
C THR A 92 -9.61 12.36 32.12
N ALA A 93 -9.55 13.40 32.95
CA ALA A 93 -9.88 13.28 34.37
C ALA A 93 -11.35 12.85 34.59
N ARG A 94 -12.28 13.40 33.80
CA ARG A 94 -13.69 12.97 33.84
C ARG A 94 -13.87 11.54 33.35
N PHE A 95 -13.14 11.13 32.32
CA PHE A 95 -13.13 9.75 31.83
C PHE A 95 -12.64 8.78 32.92
N LEU A 96 -11.51 9.08 33.56
CA LEU A 96 -10.96 8.27 34.64
C LEU A 96 -11.92 8.16 35.83
N ALA A 97 -12.54 9.27 36.26
CA ALA A 97 -13.52 9.27 37.35
C ALA A 97 -14.81 8.49 37.02
N ARG A 98 -15.18 8.38 35.73
CA ARG A 98 -16.31 7.55 35.30
C ARG A 98 -15.94 6.07 35.21
N ASN A 99 -14.74 5.78 34.69
CA ASN A 99 -14.25 4.42 34.50
C ASN A 99 -13.88 3.75 35.82
N PHE A 100 -13.32 4.52 36.75
CA PHE A 100 -13.01 4.09 38.10
C PHE A 100 -13.82 4.94 39.06
N THR A 101 -14.83 4.32 39.71
CA THR A 101 -15.65 4.98 40.74
C THR A 101 -14.79 5.59 41.86
N ASP A 102 -13.61 5.01 42.08
CA ASP A 102 -12.60 5.47 43.02
C ASP A 102 -11.21 5.22 42.40
N LEU A 103 -10.42 6.28 42.25
CA LEU A 103 -9.09 6.22 41.66
C LEU A 103 -8.09 5.49 42.58
N ASP A 104 -8.37 5.35 43.87
CA ASP A 104 -7.54 4.56 44.81
C ASP A 104 -7.42 3.07 44.40
N ARG A 105 -8.37 2.60 43.59
CA ARG A 105 -8.41 1.21 43.08
C ARG A 105 -7.38 0.92 42.00
N ILE A 106 -6.78 1.94 41.40
CA ILE A 106 -5.74 1.77 40.38
C ILE A 106 -4.44 1.34 41.09
N ARG A 107 -4.27 0.03 41.27
CA ARG A 107 -3.12 -0.59 41.96
C ARG A 107 -2.03 -1.08 41.02
N ALA A 108 -2.30 -1.15 39.73
CA ALA A 108 -1.38 -1.56 38.68
C ALA A 108 -1.43 -0.54 37.54
N SER A 109 -0.47 -0.63 36.62
CA SER A 109 -0.50 0.17 35.40
C SER A 109 -1.70 -0.21 34.53
N GLU A 110 -2.50 0.78 34.15
CA GLU A 110 -3.69 0.62 33.31
C GLU A 110 -3.48 1.31 31.97
N SER A 111 -4.01 0.71 30.89
CA SER A 111 -4.04 1.30 29.56
C SER A 111 -5.48 1.34 29.06
N LEU A 112 -5.92 2.53 28.67
CA LEU A 112 -7.30 2.85 28.36
C LEU A 112 -7.35 3.63 27.06
N VAL A 113 -8.51 3.59 26.41
CA VAL A 113 -8.78 4.38 25.22
C VAL A 113 -10.11 5.07 25.39
N PHE A 114 -10.17 6.35 25.06
CA PHE A 114 -11.43 7.09 25.01
C PHE A 114 -11.46 8.03 23.81
N ASP A 115 -12.66 8.39 23.38
CA ASP A 115 -12.85 9.38 22.31
C ASP A 115 -12.84 10.80 22.87
N PHE A 116 -12.07 11.67 22.23
CA PHE A 116 -12.07 13.11 22.47
C PHE A 116 -12.09 13.83 21.14
N ASP A 117 -13.15 14.59 20.88
CA ASP A 117 -13.34 15.34 19.63
C ASP A 117 -13.33 14.44 18.37
N GLY A 118 -13.87 13.23 18.47
CA GLY A 118 -13.92 12.25 17.38
C GLY A 118 -12.59 11.56 17.08
N LYS A 119 -11.60 11.70 17.97
CA LYS A 119 -10.26 11.11 17.86
C LYS A 119 -9.97 10.24 19.08
N ALA A 120 -9.44 9.05 18.84
CA ALA A 120 -9.05 8.17 19.92
C ALA A 120 -7.85 8.74 20.70
N GLN A 121 -7.94 8.68 22.03
CA GLN A 121 -6.92 9.09 22.97
C GLN A 121 -6.45 7.86 23.74
N TYR A 122 -5.16 7.54 23.65
CA TYR A 122 -4.55 6.47 24.42
C TYR A 122 -4.10 7.03 25.77
N VAL A 123 -4.64 6.48 26.86
CA VAL A 123 -4.35 6.91 28.23
C VAL A 123 -3.61 5.81 28.96
N GLN A 124 -2.45 6.15 29.53
CA GLN A 124 -1.71 5.28 30.42
C GLN A 124 -1.75 5.87 31.83
N VAL A 125 -2.18 5.08 32.81
CA VAL A 125 -2.21 5.46 34.22
C VAL A 125 -1.28 4.56 35.00
N GLN A 126 -0.31 5.15 35.72
CA GLN A 126 0.65 4.43 36.54
C GLN A 126 0.63 4.93 37.98
N PRO A 127 0.34 4.07 38.98
CA PRO A 127 0.42 4.46 40.37
C PRO A 127 1.87 4.56 40.85
N LEU A 128 2.19 5.65 41.53
CA LEU A 128 3.45 5.91 42.22
C LEU A 128 3.18 6.04 43.72
N ARG A 129 3.54 4.99 44.46
CA ARG A 129 3.31 4.90 45.90
C ARG A 129 4.61 4.63 46.65
N ASP A 130 4.75 5.18 47.85
CA ASP A 130 5.89 4.91 48.72
C ASP A 130 5.47 4.54 50.16
N SER A 131 6.41 4.03 50.95
CA SER A 131 6.15 3.65 52.35
C SER A 131 5.98 4.85 53.30
N LYS A 132 6.12 6.08 52.79
CA LYS A 132 6.02 7.33 53.57
C LYS A 132 4.68 8.03 53.34
N GLY A 133 3.79 7.45 52.54
CA GLY A 133 2.43 7.95 52.30
C GLY A 133 2.25 8.71 51.00
N LEU A 134 3.24 8.70 50.09
CA LEU A 134 3.04 9.19 48.73
C LEU A 134 2.02 8.30 48.02
N ASP A 135 0.98 8.89 47.45
CA ASP A 135 0.01 8.20 46.60
C ASP A 135 -0.38 9.09 45.41
N TRP A 136 0.34 8.90 44.31
CA TRP A 136 0.15 9.66 43.07
C TRP A 136 -0.22 8.73 41.92
N LEU A 137 -0.99 9.25 40.98
CA LEU A 137 -1.30 8.62 39.70
C LEU A 137 -0.68 9.46 38.60
N ILE A 138 0.29 8.87 37.90
CA ILE A 138 0.90 9.48 36.71
C ILE A 138 0.00 9.13 35.52
N VAL A 139 -0.53 10.15 34.86
CA VAL A 139 -1.41 10.00 33.70
C VAL A 139 -0.68 10.55 32.47
N VAL A 140 -0.60 9.73 31.44
CA VAL A 140 -0.08 10.12 30.12
C VAL A 140 -1.18 9.93 29.10
N VAL A 141 -1.43 10.94 28.28
CA VAL A 141 -2.45 10.95 27.23
C VAL A 141 -1.77 11.20 25.90
N LEU A 142 -2.03 10.33 24.94
CA LEU A 142 -1.43 10.40 23.61
C LEU A 142 -2.53 10.29 22.54
N PRO A 143 -2.74 11.35 21.73
CA PRO A 143 -3.69 11.32 20.63
C PRO A 143 -3.29 10.30 19.56
N GLU A 144 -4.26 9.62 18.95
CA GLU A 144 -4.01 8.68 17.84
C GLU A 144 -3.31 9.35 16.65
N ASP A 145 -3.66 10.60 16.35
CA ASP A 145 -3.05 11.37 15.25
C ASP A 145 -1.54 11.49 15.36
N ASP A 146 -0.99 11.54 16.60
CA ASP A 146 0.46 11.61 16.83
C ASP A 146 1.17 10.34 16.32
N PHE A 147 0.49 9.20 16.28
CA PHE A 147 0.99 7.98 15.65
C PHE A 147 0.75 7.97 14.14
N MET A 148 -0.44 8.42 13.72
CA MET A 148 -0.88 8.29 12.33
C MET A 148 -0.22 9.27 11.38
N GLU A 149 0.33 10.39 11.86
CA GLU A 149 1.00 11.38 11.02
C GLU A 149 2.18 10.79 10.22
N GLN A 150 3.01 9.95 10.85
CA GLN A 150 4.09 9.24 10.16
C GLN A 150 3.56 8.19 9.16
N ILE A 151 2.41 7.58 9.45
CA ILE A 151 1.82 6.53 8.60
C ILE A 151 1.15 7.14 7.35
N HIS A 152 0.40 8.24 7.51
CA HIS A 152 -0.35 8.85 6.42
C HIS A 152 0.56 9.49 5.36
N THR A 153 1.71 10.04 5.75
CA THR A 153 2.67 10.64 4.81
C THR A 153 3.24 9.57 3.85
N ASN A 154 3.60 8.41 4.39
CA ASN A 154 4.08 7.28 3.58
C ASN A 154 2.97 6.64 2.74
N THR A 155 1.72 6.70 3.20
CA THR A 155 0.56 6.17 2.47
C THR A 155 0.35 6.91 1.15
N ARG A 156 0.46 8.25 1.12
CA ARG A 156 0.31 9.03 -0.13
C ARG A 156 1.36 8.67 -1.16
N THR A 157 2.62 8.56 -0.75
CA THR A 157 3.72 8.18 -1.65
C THR A 157 3.52 6.75 -2.18
N THR A 158 3.08 5.83 -1.31
CA THR A 158 2.77 4.45 -1.71
C THR A 158 1.65 4.41 -2.74
N ILE A 159 0.57 5.17 -2.55
CA ILE A 159 -0.52 5.27 -3.53
C ILE A 159 -0.02 5.79 -4.88
N LEU A 160 0.83 6.83 -4.88
CA LEU A 160 1.41 7.37 -6.11
C LEU A 160 2.26 6.31 -6.84
N LEU A 161 3.11 5.60 -6.12
CA LEU A 161 3.93 4.51 -6.69
C LEU A 161 3.06 3.37 -7.24
N CYS A 162 2.00 2.98 -6.54
CA CYS A 162 1.04 1.99 -7.03
C CYS A 162 0.34 2.45 -8.30
N LEU A 163 -0.07 3.72 -8.39
CA LEU A 163 -0.67 4.28 -9.61
C LEU A 163 0.32 4.30 -10.78
N CYS A 164 1.57 4.68 -10.54
CA CYS A 164 2.62 4.63 -11.56
C CYS A 164 2.88 3.19 -12.03
N ALA A 165 3.00 2.23 -11.10
CA ALA A 165 3.19 0.82 -11.44
C ALA A 165 2.01 0.25 -12.25
N LEU A 166 0.77 0.60 -11.88
CA LEU A 166 -0.42 0.21 -12.61
C LEU A 166 -0.44 0.79 -14.03
N ALA A 167 -0.08 2.07 -14.20
CA ALA A 167 0.01 2.69 -15.51
C ALA A 167 1.05 1.99 -16.41
N ILE A 168 2.22 1.66 -15.86
CA ILE A 168 3.28 0.92 -16.57
C ILE A 168 2.78 -0.46 -16.98
N ALA A 169 2.10 -1.19 -16.09
CA ALA A 169 1.56 -2.51 -16.39
C ALA A 169 0.51 -2.47 -17.51
N ILE A 170 -0.37 -1.46 -17.52
CA ILE A 170 -1.36 -1.26 -18.59
C ILE A 170 -0.65 -0.98 -19.92
N ILE A 171 0.34 -0.07 -19.92
CA ILE A 171 1.10 0.27 -21.14
C ILE A 171 1.79 -0.96 -21.71
N LEU A 172 2.52 -1.72 -20.87
CA LEU A 172 3.17 -2.96 -21.29
C LEU A 172 2.16 -3.98 -21.82
N GLY A 173 1.02 -4.15 -21.15
CA GLY A 173 -0.04 -5.04 -21.59
C GLY A 173 -0.59 -4.68 -22.97
N VAL A 174 -0.84 -3.40 -23.22
CA VAL A 174 -1.31 -2.91 -24.53
C VAL A 174 -0.25 -3.11 -25.62
N ILE A 175 1.02 -2.79 -25.33
CA ILE A 175 2.13 -2.99 -26.27
C ILE A 175 2.24 -4.47 -26.63
N THR A 176 2.31 -5.37 -25.64
CA THR A 176 2.41 -6.81 -25.88
C THR A 176 1.21 -7.35 -26.63
N SER A 177 -0.01 -6.91 -26.28
CA SER A 177 -1.22 -7.30 -26.99
C SER A 177 -1.15 -6.90 -28.47
N HIS A 178 -0.71 -5.68 -28.78
CA HIS A 178 -0.62 -5.22 -30.16
C HIS A 178 0.45 -5.97 -30.95
N TRP A 179 1.60 -6.21 -30.32
CA TRP A 179 2.75 -6.88 -30.92
C TRP A 179 2.48 -8.34 -31.29
N ILE A 180 1.69 -9.05 -30.47
CA ILE A 180 1.30 -10.44 -30.74
C ILE A 180 0.14 -10.51 -31.75
N THR A 181 -0.83 -9.60 -31.64
CA THR A 181 -2.07 -9.71 -32.41
C THR A 181 -1.86 -9.34 -33.89
N GLN A 182 -1.04 -8.34 -34.20
CA GLN A 182 -0.78 -7.95 -35.60
C GLN A 182 -0.23 -9.07 -36.50
N PRO A 183 0.86 -9.79 -36.15
CA PRO A 183 1.41 -10.83 -37.00
C PRO A 183 0.47 -12.05 -37.14
N ILE A 184 -0.33 -12.34 -36.12
CA ILE A 184 -1.36 -13.39 -36.19
C ILE A 184 -2.39 -13.06 -37.27
N PHE A 185 -2.91 -11.83 -37.30
CA PHE A 185 -3.86 -11.43 -38.34
C PHE A 185 -3.23 -11.41 -39.75
N GLY A 186 -1.95 -11.04 -39.86
CA GLY A 186 -1.20 -11.11 -41.12
C GLY A 186 -1.11 -12.54 -41.67
N LEU A 187 -0.80 -13.52 -40.81
CA LEU A 187 -0.76 -14.94 -41.19
C LEU A 187 -2.13 -15.50 -41.57
N ILE A 188 -3.19 -15.11 -40.86
CA ILE A 188 -4.57 -15.51 -41.17
C ILE A 188 -4.97 -14.96 -42.55
N ALA A 189 -4.69 -13.69 -42.82
CA ALA A 189 -5.02 -13.05 -44.11
C ALA A 189 -4.26 -13.70 -45.28
N ALA A 190 -2.97 -14.00 -45.11
CA ALA A 190 -2.17 -14.69 -46.11
C ALA A 190 -2.68 -16.12 -46.37
N SER A 191 -3.09 -16.84 -45.32
CA SER A 191 -3.67 -18.18 -45.44
C SER A 191 -5.00 -18.16 -46.17
N GLU A 192 -5.84 -17.15 -45.94
CA GLU A 192 -7.13 -16.99 -46.64
C GLU A 192 -6.95 -16.66 -48.13
N GLN A 193 -5.95 -15.83 -48.47
CA GLN A 193 -5.60 -15.55 -49.86
C GLN A 193 -5.09 -16.80 -50.58
N LEU A 194 -4.23 -17.59 -49.94
CA LEU A 194 -3.77 -18.87 -50.49
C LEU A 194 -4.94 -19.83 -50.70
N ALA A 195 -5.84 -19.98 -49.73
CA ALA A 195 -7.01 -20.85 -49.86
C ALA A 195 -7.91 -20.45 -51.03
N LYS A 196 -8.19 -19.15 -51.20
CA LYS A 196 -8.96 -18.63 -52.34
C LYS A 196 -8.26 -18.85 -53.67
N GLN A 197 -6.94 -18.74 -53.71
CA GLN A 197 -6.17 -18.96 -54.92
C GLN A 197 -6.14 -20.45 -55.31
N PHE A 198 -6.00 -21.36 -54.35
CA PHE A 198 -6.15 -22.80 -54.60
C PHE A 198 -7.57 -23.16 -55.05
N GLU A 199 -8.62 -22.55 -54.48
CA GLU A 199 -10.00 -22.77 -54.91
C GLU A 199 -10.28 -22.23 -56.32
N ALA A 200 -9.64 -21.12 -56.71
CA ALA A 200 -9.69 -20.59 -58.07
C ALA A 200 -8.95 -21.49 -59.07
N ASP A 201 -7.73 -21.96 -58.73
CA ASP A 201 -6.95 -22.88 -59.56
C ASP A 201 -7.67 -24.24 -59.76
N ILE A 202 -8.42 -24.71 -58.75
CA ILE A 202 -9.21 -25.95 -58.84
C ILE A 202 -10.50 -25.76 -59.67
N LYS A 203 -11.10 -24.55 -59.67
CA LYS A 203 -12.27 -24.26 -60.52
C LYS A 203 -11.92 -24.18 -62.01
N ASP A 204 -10.70 -23.79 -62.34
CA ASP A 204 -10.20 -23.76 -63.72
C ASP A 204 -9.95 -25.16 -64.31
N THR A 205 -9.96 -26.21 -63.47
CA THR A 205 -9.70 -27.60 -63.91
C THR A 205 -10.96 -28.36 -64.39
N ASN A 206 -12.17 -27.82 -64.20
CA ASN A 206 -13.41 -28.51 -64.57
C ASN A 206 -14.09 -28.00 -65.85
N ASP A 207 -13.68 -26.87 -66.41
CA ASP A 207 -14.21 -26.40 -67.68
C ASP A 207 -13.21 -26.67 -68.80
N LEU A 208 -13.44 -27.80 -69.45
CA LEU A 208 -12.87 -28.16 -70.74
C LEU A 208 -13.39 -27.19 -71.82
N GLU A 209 -12.94 -25.93 -71.83
CA GLU A 209 -13.04 -25.07 -73.02
C GLU A 209 -11.66 -24.61 -73.48
N LEU A 210 -11.14 -25.49 -74.34
CA LEU A 210 -10.05 -25.29 -75.26
C LEU A 210 -10.41 -24.18 -76.26
N ALA A 211 -10.20 -22.90 -75.92
CA ALA A 211 -9.89 -21.82 -76.87
C ALA A 211 -9.71 -20.47 -76.17
N LYS A 212 -8.45 -20.04 -75.98
CA LYS A 212 -7.90 -18.81 -76.59
C LYS A 212 -6.49 -18.52 -76.07
N GLU A 213 -5.57 -18.90 -76.92
CA GLU A 213 -4.29 -18.27 -77.21
C GLU A 213 -4.19 -16.76 -76.90
N ILE A 214 -3.05 -16.37 -76.30
CA ILE A 214 -2.40 -15.04 -76.31
C ILE A 214 -3.19 -13.86 -75.73
N GLU A 215 -2.89 -13.47 -74.48
CA GLU A 215 -2.47 -12.11 -74.07
C GLU A 215 -2.34 -12.00 -72.54
N ARG A 216 -1.14 -12.19 -72.00
CA ARG A 216 -0.55 -11.25 -71.01
C ARG A 216 0.88 -11.62 -70.68
N GLN A 217 1.79 -11.00 -71.44
CA GLN A 217 3.09 -10.61 -70.90
C GLN A 217 2.89 -9.71 -69.67
N GLN A 218 3.91 -9.73 -68.80
CA GLN A 218 4.18 -8.81 -67.70
C GLN A 218 3.20 -8.88 -66.52
N ASN A 219 3.63 -9.56 -65.46
CA ASN A 219 4.25 -8.88 -64.31
C ASN A 219 4.67 -9.92 -63.24
N PRO A 220 5.96 -10.25 -63.03
CA PRO A 220 6.36 -11.03 -61.88
C PRO A 220 6.41 -10.10 -60.65
N HIS A 221 5.25 -9.75 -60.10
CA HIS A 221 5.22 -9.32 -58.71
C HIS A 221 5.37 -10.58 -57.86
N HIS A 222 6.62 -10.96 -57.61
CA HIS A 222 6.93 -11.64 -56.36
C HIS A 222 6.45 -10.71 -55.24
N ALA A 223 5.32 -11.04 -54.64
CA ALA A 223 4.89 -10.45 -53.38
C ALA A 223 5.87 -10.95 -52.30
N LEU A 224 7.05 -10.34 -52.28
CA LEU A 224 7.95 -10.40 -51.14
C LEU A 224 7.26 -9.61 -50.05
N ILE A 225 6.56 -10.34 -49.18
CA ILE A 225 6.01 -9.77 -47.95
C ILE A 225 7.23 -9.44 -47.08
N GLU A 226 7.69 -8.20 -47.14
CA GLU A 226 8.68 -7.66 -46.22
C GLU A 226 7.95 -7.44 -44.89
N VAL A 227 7.82 -8.52 -44.11
CA VAL A 227 7.32 -8.43 -42.74
C VAL A 227 8.50 -8.03 -41.87
N GLU A 228 8.55 -6.76 -41.50
CA GLU A 228 9.38 -6.31 -40.37
C GLU A 228 8.74 -6.82 -39.08
N CYS A 229 8.88 -8.12 -38.82
CA CYS A 229 8.52 -8.75 -37.57
C CYS A 229 9.78 -9.36 -36.96
N VAL A 230 9.80 -9.35 -35.64
CA VAL A 230 10.75 -10.04 -34.76
C VAL A 230 11.29 -11.30 -35.44
N SER A 231 12.62 -11.44 -35.45
CA SER A 231 13.39 -12.42 -36.24
C SER A 231 12.83 -13.85 -36.22
N GLU A 232 12.16 -14.26 -35.15
CA GLU A 232 11.59 -15.60 -35.00
C GLU A 232 10.27 -15.79 -35.77
N PHE A 233 9.43 -14.76 -35.87
CA PHE A 233 8.20 -14.80 -36.67
C PHE A 233 8.48 -14.70 -38.17
N GLY A 234 9.55 -13.98 -38.55
CA GLY A 234 10.06 -13.99 -39.93
C GLY A 234 10.45 -15.40 -40.39
N VAL A 235 11.09 -16.18 -39.52
CA VAL A 235 11.45 -17.59 -39.79
C VAL A 235 10.21 -18.48 -39.97
N LEU A 236 9.16 -18.27 -39.19
CA LEU A 236 7.91 -19.03 -39.33
C LEU A 236 7.16 -18.67 -40.62
N ALA A 237 7.07 -17.38 -40.94
CA ALA A 237 6.49 -16.91 -42.20
C ALA A 237 7.26 -17.45 -43.42
N GLN A 238 8.59 -17.46 -43.35
CA GLN A 238 9.44 -18.02 -44.41
C GLN A 238 9.25 -19.54 -44.56
N SER A 239 9.18 -20.27 -43.44
CA SER A 239 8.93 -21.71 -43.44
C SER A 239 7.55 -22.06 -44.02
N PHE A 240 6.54 -21.25 -43.71
CA PHE A 240 5.20 -21.40 -44.26
C PHE A 240 5.17 -21.12 -45.78
N ASN A 241 5.80 -20.03 -46.23
CA ASN A 241 5.93 -19.71 -47.66
C ASN A 241 6.69 -20.81 -48.41
N GLN A 242 7.74 -21.38 -47.80
CA GLN A 242 8.48 -22.50 -48.36
C GLN A 242 7.59 -23.74 -48.50
N MET A 243 6.80 -24.07 -47.49
CA MET A 243 5.84 -25.19 -47.56
C MET A 243 4.77 -24.95 -48.63
N ALA A 244 4.23 -23.73 -48.73
CA ALA A 244 3.25 -23.37 -49.76
C ALA A 244 3.84 -23.55 -51.18
N GLY A 245 5.08 -23.07 -51.40
CA GLY A 245 5.79 -23.27 -52.66
C GLY A 245 6.07 -24.74 -52.99
N GLN A 246 6.44 -25.55 -51.99
CA GLN A 246 6.63 -27.00 -52.17
C GLN A 246 5.32 -27.72 -52.53
N LEU A 247 4.20 -27.33 -51.93
CA LEU A 247 2.88 -27.87 -52.26
C LEU A 247 2.53 -27.56 -53.72
N GLN A 248 2.68 -26.31 -54.14
CA GLN A 248 2.39 -25.87 -55.52
C GLN A 248 3.29 -26.58 -56.54
N ALA A 249 4.58 -26.75 -56.24
CA ALA A 249 5.51 -27.51 -57.07
C ALA A 249 5.13 -29.00 -57.17
N SER A 250 4.59 -29.57 -56.08
CA SER A 250 4.13 -30.97 -56.07
C SER A 250 2.89 -31.14 -56.95
N PHE A 251 1.92 -30.24 -56.87
CA PHE A 251 0.72 -30.27 -57.72
C PHE A 251 1.05 -30.14 -59.22
N THR A 252 1.88 -29.16 -59.59
CA THR A 252 2.31 -28.99 -61.00
C THR A 252 3.09 -30.21 -61.52
N THR A 253 3.89 -30.85 -60.67
CA THR A 253 4.57 -32.11 -61.02
C THR A 253 3.57 -33.26 -61.21
N LEU A 254 2.55 -33.35 -60.35
CA LEU A 254 1.47 -34.33 -60.45
C LEU A 254 0.67 -34.15 -61.75
N GLU A 255 0.29 -32.92 -62.11
CA GLU A 255 -0.38 -32.61 -63.38
C GLU A 255 0.45 -33.04 -64.58
N LYS A 256 1.74 -32.67 -64.59
CA LYS A 256 2.65 -33.04 -65.67
C LYS A 256 2.82 -34.56 -65.79
N ARG A 257 2.95 -35.26 -64.66
CA ARG A 257 3.00 -36.73 -64.60
C ARG A 257 1.70 -37.36 -65.12
N ASN A 258 0.56 -36.77 -64.80
CA ASN A 258 -0.73 -37.27 -65.25
C ASN A 258 -0.88 -37.12 -66.77
N ALA A 259 -0.54 -35.95 -67.32
CA ALA A 259 -0.53 -35.71 -68.77
C ALA A 259 0.43 -36.65 -69.53
N GLU A 260 1.60 -36.96 -68.96
CA GLU A 260 2.55 -37.92 -69.54
C GLU A 260 2.03 -39.37 -69.50
N LEU A 261 1.29 -39.73 -68.45
CA LEU A 261 0.65 -41.05 -68.35
C LEU A 261 -0.48 -41.17 -69.37
N GLU A 262 -1.31 -40.15 -69.54
CA GLU A 262 -2.37 -40.12 -70.55
C GLU A 262 -1.79 -40.24 -71.96
N SER A 263 -0.72 -39.51 -72.26
CA SER A 263 -0.02 -39.62 -73.56
C SER A 263 0.51 -41.03 -73.80
N ARG A 264 1.12 -41.67 -72.79
CA ARG A 264 1.60 -43.06 -72.88
C ARG A 264 0.47 -44.07 -73.05
N VAL A 265 -0.68 -43.85 -72.43
CA VAL A 265 -1.86 -44.71 -72.60
C VAL A 265 -2.39 -44.57 -74.02
N LEU A 266 -2.51 -43.34 -74.54
CA LEU A 266 -2.94 -43.08 -75.92
C LEU A 266 -2.00 -43.74 -76.94
N GLU A 267 -0.69 -43.62 -76.76
CA GLU A 267 0.30 -44.25 -77.63
C GLU A 267 0.21 -45.79 -77.61
N ARG A 268 0.01 -46.39 -76.42
CA ARG A 268 -0.20 -47.84 -76.27
C ARG A 268 -1.49 -48.30 -76.92
N THR A 269 -2.59 -47.55 -76.76
CA THR A 269 -3.85 -47.88 -77.42
C THR A 269 -3.71 -47.80 -78.95
N ALA A 270 -3.07 -46.77 -79.49
CA ALA A 270 -2.84 -46.63 -80.93
C ALA A 270 -1.94 -47.74 -81.51
N LYS A 271 -1.00 -48.26 -80.72
CA LYS A 271 -0.13 -49.39 -81.11
C LYS A 271 -0.88 -50.73 -81.12
N ASN A 272 -1.80 -50.95 -80.17
CA ASN A 272 -2.64 -52.16 -80.13
C ASN A 272 -3.69 -52.21 -81.25
N TRP A 273 -4.12 -51.07 -81.80
CA TRP A 273 -5.02 -51.03 -82.97
C TRP A 273 -4.31 -51.31 -84.31
N ARG A 274 -2.98 -51.42 -84.33
CA ARG A 274 -2.16 -51.62 -85.53
C ARG A 274 -1.51 -53.00 -85.67
N SER A 275 -1.82 -53.96 -84.78
CA SER A 275 -1.46 -55.39 -84.94
C SER A 275 -2.70 -56.23 -85.19
#